data_AF-A0A238C3A5-F1
#
_entry.id   AF-A0A238C3A5-F1
#
_cell.length_a   1.000
_cell.length_b   1.000
_cell.length_c   1.000
_cell.angle_alpha   90.00
_cell.angle_beta   90.00
_cell.angle_gamma   90.00
#
_symmetry.space_group_name_H-M   'P 1'
#
loop_
_entity.id
_entity.type
_entity.pdbx_description
1 polymer ?
#
loop_
_entity_poly.entity_id
_entity_poly.type
_entity_poly.pdbx_seq_one_letter_code
_entity_poly.pdbx_strand_id
1 'polypeptide(L)'
;MTEVEKYPLHRAAFFNDTQSIVHLINNGADLRLQDPQGNTALHISTMLGHKEAITILLAHNAPVKSKNRDGWNSLMEAVSYGDRQIIAVMLRKLKAQSRESVIARKPHLLKMLSEFGDFYLELRWDFQSWLPLLTKMLPSDVCKIYKCGTSLRLDTTLVDFNERTWERGNISFIFASDPNCSKDQLLILDHEAKVFQRIRNEESEVGFDEEVDVLMSSDIISAQMSTKPITFERALSGWIFKHEKLEQVGDYNAVYYTVEGMSLITRKRREHLTTEDIKKNKAFLQNLAIGSLMAEDEFISLQHRKSLPPPRRKAATWEEYINATAGLAPSLGRTHVVKQTEKKFKAIVAMAEDFPLSVDVLLDILEIVAPFKHFDKLRCFCNMRLPPGFPVRVEIPILPTISAKITFQKFMFRNDLTSKMFKIPKSYREDANRFSDL
;
A
#
# COMPACT_ATOMS: atom_id res chain seq x y z
N MET A 1 14.33 -22.19 -30.52
CA MET A 1 14.77 -21.19 -29.54
C MET A 1 14.54 -21.78 -28.17
N THR A 2 15.60 -22.19 -27.48
CA THR A 2 15.52 -22.70 -26.10
C THR A 2 15.19 -21.55 -25.15
N GLU A 3 14.55 -21.80 -24.00
CA GLU A 3 14.15 -20.72 -23.07
C GLU A 3 15.32 -19.83 -22.60
N VAL A 4 16.55 -20.33 -22.71
CA VAL A 4 17.82 -19.61 -22.44
C VAL A 4 17.98 -18.35 -23.30
N GLU A 5 17.47 -18.33 -24.53
CA GLU A 5 17.53 -17.16 -25.43
C GLU A 5 16.49 -16.08 -25.09
N LYS A 6 15.45 -16.42 -24.31
CA LYS A 6 14.30 -15.54 -24.05
C LYS A 6 14.55 -14.50 -22.95
N TYR A 7 15.52 -14.74 -22.07
CA TYR A 7 15.77 -13.90 -20.89
C TYR A 7 17.24 -13.42 -20.76
N PRO A 8 17.81 -12.76 -21.80
CA PRO A 8 19.23 -12.39 -21.83
C PRO A 8 19.62 -11.41 -20.70
N LEU A 9 18.74 -10.47 -20.35
CA LEU A 9 19.00 -9.52 -19.26
C LEU A 9 19.03 -10.21 -17.89
N HIS A 10 18.19 -11.23 -17.68
CA HIS A 10 18.16 -12.02 -16.44
C HIS A 10 19.42 -12.86 -16.31
N ARG A 11 19.88 -13.46 -17.41
CA ARG A 11 21.15 -14.19 -17.48
C ARG A 11 22.33 -13.27 -17.16
N ALA A 12 22.39 -12.08 -17.77
CA ALA A 12 23.45 -11.11 -17.50
C ALA A 12 23.41 -10.66 -16.01
N ALA A 13 22.22 -10.42 -15.47
CA ALA A 13 22.04 -10.13 -14.04
C ALA A 13 22.49 -11.30 -13.14
N PHE A 14 22.25 -12.55 -13.53
CA PHE A 14 22.68 -13.73 -12.79
C PHE A 14 24.21 -13.83 -12.65
N PHE A 15 24.94 -13.49 -13.72
CA PHE A 15 26.40 -13.55 -13.76
C PHE A 15 27.10 -12.25 -13.33
N ASN A 16 26.35 -11.21 -12.94
CA ASN A 16 26.88 -9.85 -12.72
C ASN A 16 27.64 -9.29 -13.94
N ASP A 17 27.21 -9.66 -15.15
CA ASP A 17 27.82 -9.18 -16.40
C ASP A 17 27.29 -7.78 -16.73
N THR A 18 27.92 -6.78 -16.12
CA THR A 18 27.55 -5.37 -16.23
C THR A 18 27.61 -4.84 -17.66
N GLN A 19 28.55 -5.33 -18.48
CA GLN A 19 28.70 -4.92 -19.87
C GLN A 19 27.51 -5.39 -20.70
N SER A 20 27.13 -6.67 -20.55
CA SER A 20 25.94 -7.20 -21.21
C SER A 20 24.66 -6.53 -20.71
N ILE A 21 24.55 -6.24 -19.42
CA ILE A 21 23.39 -5.50 -18.87
C ILE A 21 23.27 -4.13 -19.55
N VAL A 22 24.33 -3.33 -19.60
CA VAL A 22 24.32 -2.00 -20.23
C VAL A 22 23.99 -2.10 -21.71
N HIS A 23 24.62 -3.03 -22.44
CA HIS A 23 24.36 -3.25 -23.85
C HIS A 23 22.90 -3.61 -24.14
N LEU A 24 22.32 -4.53 -23.36
CA LEU A 24 20.92 -4.95 -23.51
C LEU A 24 19.96 -3.81 -23.21
N ILE A 25 20.22 -3.01 -22.17
CA ILE A 25 19.39 -1.85 -21.83
C ILE A 25 19.42 -0.82 -22.96
N ASN A 26 20.60 -0.51 -23.51
CA ASN A 26 20.74 0.44 -24.62
C ASN A 26 20.04 -0.04 -25.90
N ASN A 27 19.87 -1.36 -26.06
CA ASN A 27 19.11 -1.97 -27.16
C ASN A 27 17.61 -2.13 -26.84
N GLY A 28 17.10 -1.51 -25.78
CA GLY A 28 15.67 -1.49 -25.46
C GLY A 28 15.15 -2.70 -24.70
N ALA A 29 16.01 -3.44 -23.97
CA ALA A 29 15.54 -4.53 -23.12
C ALA A 29 14.53 -4.03 -22.07
N ASP A 30 13.40 -4.73 -21.96
CA ASP A 30 12.37 -4.41 -20.97
C ASP A 30 12.80 -4.81 -19.56
N LEU A 31 13.05 -3.81 -18.70
CA LEU A 31 13.40 -4.00 -17.29
C LEU A 31 12.25 -4.53 -16.43
N ARG A 32 11.01 -4.50 -16.95
CA ARG A 32 9.81 -5.05 -16.30
C ARG A 32 9.56 -6.50 -16.66
N LEU A 33 10.28 -7.05 -17.64
CA LEU A 33 10.14 -8.43 -18.05
C LEU A 33 10.36 -9.35 -16.85
N GLN A 34 9.47 -10.32 -16.71
CA GLN A 34 9.52 -11.34 -15.67
C GLN A 34 9.88 -12.69 -16.28
N ASP A 35 10.80 -13.40 -15.62
CA ASP A 35 11.17 -14.77 -15.95
C ASP A 35 10.07 -15.79 -15.58
N PRO A 36 10.27 -17.10 -15.85
CA PRO A 36 9.33 -18.15 -15.46
C PRO A 36 9.10 -18.29 -13.95
N GLN A 37 9.88 -17.63 -13.09
CA GLN A 37 9.66 -17.56 -11.65
C GLN A 37 8.98 -16.24 -11.22
N GLY A 38 8.70 -15.34 -12.18
CA GLY A 38 8.15 -14.01 -11.94
C GLY A 38 9.20 -12.98 -11.51
N ASN A 39 10.48 -13.34 -11.47
CA ASN A 39 11.55 -12.44 -11.07
C ASN A 39 11.92 -11.53 -12.24
N THR A 40 12.20 -10.28 -11.95
CA THR A 40 12.88 -9.37 -12.89
C THR A 40 14.40 -9.52 -12.73
N ALA A 41 15.16 -8.98 -13.68
CA ALA A 41 16.62 -8.91 -13.57
C ALA A 41 17.10 -8.28 -12.23
N LEU A 42 16.36 -7.29 -11.71
CA LEU A 42 16.64 -6.65 -10.42
C LEU A 42 16.42 -7.59 -9.23
N HIS A 43 15.41 -8.48 -9.29
CA HIS A 43 15.24 -9.50 -8.25
C HIS A 43 16.43 -10.47 -8.22
N ILE A 44 16.85 -10.95 -9.39
CA ILE A 44 17.97 -11.91 -9.52
C ILE A 44 19.26 -11.32 -8.97
N SER A 45 19.63 -10.10 -9.43
CA SER A 45 20.84 -9.44 -8.95
C SER A 45 20.79 -9.17 -7.44
N THR A 46 19.62 -8.82 -6.90
CA THR A 46 19.41 -8.59 -5.46
C THR A 46 19.57 -9.88 -4.65
N MET A 47 18.93 -10.99 -5.06
CA MET A 47 19.04 -12.27 -4.36
C MET A 47 20.49 -12.81 -4.33
N LEU A 48 21.25 -12.54 -5.39
CA LEU A 48 22.65 -12.94 -5.52
C LEU A 48 23.66 -11.94 -4.92
N GLY A 49 23.20 -10.75 -4.52
CA GLY A 49 24.05 -9.71 -3.92
C GLY A 49 24.95 -8.94 -4.90
N HIS A 50 24.59 -8.91 -6.19
CA HIS A 50 25.39 -8.32 -7.26
C HIS A 50 25.22 -6.80 -7.32
N LYS A 51 26.00 -6.10 -6.49
CA LYS A 51 25.87 -4.64 -6.26
C LYS A 51 25.98 -3.80 -7.52
N GLU A 52 26.87 -4.16 -8.44
CA GLU A 52 27.11 -3.41 -9.68
C GLU A 52 25.90 -3.54 -10.62
N ALA A 53 25.42 -4.77 -10.84
CA ALA A 53 24.19 -5.00 -11.60
C ALA A 53 22.98 -4.27 -11.00
N ILE A 54 22.82 -4.30 -9.66
CA ILE A 54 21.74 -3.57 -8.97
C ILE A 54 21.84 -2.07 -9.25
N THR A 55 23.04 -1.49 -9.10
CA THR A 55 23.28 -0.05 -9.31
C THR A 55 22.91 0.35 -10.74
N ILE A 56 23.36 -0.40 -11.74
CA ILE A 56 23.06 -0.13 -13.16
C ILE A 56 21.56 -0.24 -13.42
N LEU A 57 20.91 -1.32 -12.99
CA LEU A 57 19.48 -1.52 -13.21
C LEU A 57 18.64 -0.40 -12.56
N LEU A 58 18.98 0.02 -11.34
CA LEU A 58 18.29 1.12 -10.66
C LEU A 58 18.56 2.48 -11.31
N ALA A 59 19.77 2.72 -11.82
CA ALA A 59 20.09 3.93 -12.59
C ALA A 59 19.21 4.05 -13.84
N HIS A 60 18.90 2.93 -14.50
CA HIS A 60 18.00 2.85 -15.64
C HIS A 60 16.52 2.65 -15.29
N ASN A 61 16.10 2.98 -14.07
CA ASN A 61 14.69 2.93 -13.62
C ASN A 61 14.05 1.53 -13.60
N ALA A 62 14.81 0.46 -13.34
CA ALA A 62 14.23 -0.85 -13.07
C ALA A 62 13.19 -0.77 -11.92
N PRO A 63 12.00 -1.39 -12.07
CA PRO A 63 10.89 -1.18 -11.14
C PRO A 63 11.10 -1.90 -9.81
N VAL A 64 11.18 -1.15 -8.71
CA VAL A 64 11.38 -1.73 -7.37
C VAL A 64 10.08 -2.34 -6.82
N LYS A 65 8.92 -1.79 -7.18
CA LYS A 65 7.59 -2.23 -6.70
C LYS A 65 7.08 -3.51 -7.36
N SER A 66 7.68 -3.97 -8.47
CA SER A 66 7.26 -5.18 -9.16
C SER A 66 7.35 -6.38 -8.23
N LYS A 67 6.27 -7.17 -8.13
CA LYS A 67 6.22 -8.37 -7.32
C LYS A 67 6.45 -9.62 -8.16
N ASN A 68 7.26 -10.56 -7.67
CA ASN A 68 7.40 -11.88 -8.26
C ASN A 68 6.18 -12.78 -7.99
N ARG A 69 6.22 -14.05 -8.45
CA ARG A 69 5.10 -15.00 -8.28
C ARG A 69 4.71 -15.25 -6.83
N ASP A 70 5.69 -15.17 -5.92
CA ASP A 70 5.47 -15.33 -4.49
C ASP A 70 5.04 -14.02 -3.81
N GLY A 71 4.97 -12.91 -4.55
CA GLY A 71 4.52 -11.63 -4.07
C GLY A 71 5.60 -10.76 -3.42
N TRP A 72 6.87 -11.12 -3.57
CA TRP A 72 7.99 -10.34 -3.05
C TRP A 72 8.44 -9.32 -4.09
N ASN A 73 8.72 -8.10 -3.65
CA ASN A 73 9.32 -7.07 -4.49
C ASN A 73 10.84 -7.00 -4.24
N SER A 74 11.57 -6.22 -5.04
CA SER A 74 13.04 -6.19 -4.94
C SER A 74 13.55 -5.60 -3.62
N LEU A 75 12.80 -4.70 -2.96
CA LEU A 75 13.14 -4.24 -1.60
C LEU A 75 13.00 -5.35 -0.56
N MET A 76 11.95 -6.17 -0.65
CA MET A 76 11.76 -7.32 0.23
C MET A 76 12.90 -8.35 0.07
N GLU A 77 13.35 -8.60 -1.17
CA GLU A 77 14.52 -9.46 -1.40
C GLU A 77 15.83 -8.83 -0.89
N ALA A 78 15.98 -7.51 -0.98
CA ALA A 78 17.14 -6.81 -0.42
C ALA A 78 17.21 -6.94 1.12
N VAL A 79 16.06 -6.82 1.79
CA VAL A 79 15.95 -7.03 3.25
C VAL A 79 16.29 -8.47 3.62
N SER A 80 15.81 -9.46 2.84
CA SER A 80 16.18 -10.86 3.04
C SER A 80 17.68 -11.10 2.84
N TYR A 81 18.28 -10.51 1.80
CA TYR A 81 19.73 -10.58 1.60
C TYR A 81 20.49 -9.99 2.80
N GLY A 82 20.00 -8.86 3.32
CA GLY A 82 20.44 -8.25 4.57
C GLY A 82 21.65 -7.33 4.45
N ASP A 83 21.96 -6.84 3.25
CA ASP A 83 22.99 -5.82 3.05
C ASP A 83 22.38 -4.43 3.12
N ARG A 84 22.79 -3.67 4.13
CA ARG A 84 22.31 -2.33 4.42
C ARG A 84 22.43 -1.38 3.25
N GLN A 85 23.52 -1.44 2.48
CA GLN A 85 23.73 -0.56 1.33
C GLN A 85 22.73 -0.87 0.22
N ILE A 86 22.48 -2.16 -0.04
CA ILE A 86 21.50 -2.59 -1.04
C ILE A 86 20.11 -2.14 -0.62
N ILE A 87 19.72 -2.36 0.65
CA ILE A 87 18.44 -1.93 1.21
C ILE A 87 18.29 -0.41 1.06
N ALA A 88 19.29 0.37 1.44
CA ALA A 88 19.26 1.81 1.38
C ALA A 88 19.10 2.34 -0.07
N VAL A 89 19.88 1.83 -1.03
CA VAL A 89 19.75 2.26 -2.43
C VAL A 89 18.40 1.85 -3.01
N MET A 90 17.92 0.65 -2.68
CA MET A 90 16.61 0.15 -3.12
C MET A 90 15.45 0.97 -2.55
N LEU A 91 15.51 1.34 -1.26
CA LEU A 91 14.51 2.17 -0.60
C LEU A 91 14.49 3.60 -1.17
N ARG A 92 15.67 4.24 -1.35
CA ARG A 92 15.76 5.55 -2.02
C ARG A 92 15.13 5.50 -3.40
N LYS A 93 15.45 4.48 -4.20
CA LYS A 93 14.88 4.34 -5.55
C LYS A 93 13.37 4.10 -5.51
N LEU A 94 12.88 3.27 -4.59
CA LEU A 94 11.46 3.02 -4.39
C LEU A 94 10.69 4.32 -4.10
N LYS A 95 11.21 5.14 -3.18
CA LYS A 95 10.62 6.43 -2.82
C LYS A 95 10.65 7.40 -4.00
N ALA A 96 11.77 7.50 -4.71
CA ALA A 96 11.89 8.32 -5.92
C ALA A 96 10.88 7.91 -7.00
N GLN A 97 10.78 6.61 -7.33
CA GLN A 97 9.80 6.09 -8.28
C GLN A 97 8.36 6.37 -7.86
N SER A 98 8.06 6.29 -6.56
CA SER A 98 6.74 6.63 -6.03
C SER A 98 6.42 8.10 -6.26
N ARG A 99 7.37 9.01 -5.96
CA ARG A 99 7.22 10.45 -6.17
C ARG A 99 7.05 10.79 -7.65
N GLU A 100 7.89 10.24 -8.52
CA GLU A 100 7.78 10.43 -9.98
C GLU A 100 6.44 9.95 -10.53
N SER A 101 5.93 8.81 -10.06
CA SER A 101 4.64 8.29 -10.51
C SER A 101 3.46 9.22 -10.16
N VAL A 102 3.49 9.83 -8.98
CA VAL A 102 2.49 10.82 -8.55
C VAL A 102 2.62 12.10 -9.38
N ILE A 103 3.84 12.59 -9.60
CA ILE A 103 4.10 13.78 -10.42
C ILE A 103 3.61 13.58 -11.86
N ALA A 104 3.89 12.42 -12.46
CA ALA A 104 3.48 12.12 -13.83
C ALA A 104 1.95 12.06 -14.01
N ARG A 105 1.21 11.63 -12.97
CA ARG A 105 -0.26 11.52 -13.00
C ARG A 105 -0.98 12.82 -12.62
N LYS A 106 -0.32 13.71 -11.89
CA LYS A 106 -0.89 14.97 -11.41
C LYS A 106 -1.66 15.78 -12.48
N PRO A 107 -1.17 16.00 -13.71
CA PRO A 107 -1.92 16.77 -14.71
C PRO A 107 -3.28 16.15 -15.05
N HIS A 108 -3.34 14.82 -15.11
CA HIS A 108 -4.58 14.10 -15.34
C HIS A 108 -5.55 14.26 -14.16
N LEU A 109 -5.05 14.11 -12.93
CA LEU A 109 -5.84 14.28 -11.70
C LEU A 109 -6.42 15.70 -11.60
N LEU A 110 -5.64 16.73 -11.89
CA LEU A 110 -6.10 18.13 -11.89
C LEU A 110 -7.13 18.40 -12.99
N LYS A 111 -6.93 17.84 -14.18
CA LYS A 111 -7.90 17.93 -15.27
C LYS A 111 -9.23 17.30 -14.87
N MET A 112 -9.21 16.08 -14.34
CA MET A 112 -10.39 15.38 -13.83
C MET A 112 -11.12 16.24 -12.79
N LEU A 113 -10.40 16.77 -11.79
CA LEU A 113 -11.01 17.64 -10.78
C LEU A 113 -11.63 18.91 -11.37
N SER A 114 -11.01 19.51 -12.39
CA SER A 114 -11.56 20.72 -13.01
C SER A 114 -12.84 20.47 -13.80
N GLU A 115 -12.98 19.27 -14.38
CA GLU A 115 -14.13 18.90 -15.22
C GLU A 115 -15.31 18.35 -14.39
N PHE A 116 -15.03 17.76 -13.23
CA PHE A 116 -16.07 17.23 -12.34
C PHE A 116 -16.74 18.37 -11.54
N GLY A 117 -18.05 18.29 -11.29
CA GLY A 117 -18.76 19.30 -10.49
C GLY A 117 -18.24 19.40 -9.05
N ASP A 118 -18.46 20.53 -8.39
CA ASP A 118 -18.12 20.69 -6.97
C ASP A 118 -19.06 19.85 -6.11
N PHE A 119 -18.52 19.14 -5.11
CA PHE A 119 -19.29 18.16 -4.37
C PHE A 119 -18.86 18.01 -2.90
N TYR A 120 -19.77 17.40 -2.15
CA TYR A 120 -19.59 16.87 -0.81
C TYR A 120 -19.83 15.36 -0.84
N LEU A 121 -18.90 14.58 -0.28
CA LEU A 121 -19.00 13.14 -0.10
C LEU A 121 -18.73 12.77 1.35
N GLU A 122 -19.61 11.97 1.93
CA GLU A 122 -19.46 11.43 3.28
C GLU A 122 -19.30 9.92 3.20
N LEU A 123 -18.19 9.43 3.74
CA LEU A 123 -17.87 8.01 3.77
C LEU A 123 -17.58 7.59 5.21
N ARG A 124 -18.18 6.49 5.65
CA ARG A 124 -17.94 5.90 6.97
C ARG A 124 -17.06 4.66 6.83
N TRP A 125 -16.04 4.58 7.67
CA TRP A 125 -15.22 3.40 7.91
C TRP A 125 -15.56 2.82 9.28
N ASP A 126 -16.01 1.58 9.31
CA ASP A 126 -16.23 0.81 10.53
C ASP A 126 -15.32 -0.42 10.52
N PHE A 127 -14.46 -0.58 11.51
CA PHE A 127 -13.70 -1.81 11.68
C PHE A 127 -14.46 -2.77 12.61
N GLN A 128 -14.60 -4.04 12.21
CA GLN A 128 -15.35 -5.05 12.94
C GLN A 128 -14.47 -6.26 13.23
N SER A 129 -14.64 -6.87 14.42
CA SER A 129 -13.97 -8.11 14.79
C SER A 129 -14.98 -9.22 15.05
N TRP A 130 -14.60 -10.46 14.70
CA TRP A 130 -15.38 -11.65 15.06
C TRP A 130 -15.10 -12.11 16.50
N LEU A 131 -14.04 -11.59 17.14
CA LEU A 131 -13.73 -11.88 18.53
C LEU A 131 -14.65 -11.05 19.45
N PRO A 132 -15.39 -11.68 20.38
CA PRO A 132 -16.21 -10.98 21.35
C PRO A 132 -15.41 -9.93 22.11
N LEU A 133 -16.02 -8.76 22.38
CA LEU A 133 -15.44 -7.60 23.07
C LEU A 133 -14.46 -6.71 22.28
N LEU A 134 -13.77 -7.22 21.24
CA LEU A 134 -12.86 -6.40 20.44
C LEU A 134 -13.58 -5.38 19.55
N THR A 135 -14.81 -5.66 19.11
CA THR A 135 -15.58 -4.75 18.23
C THR A 135 -15.90 -3.40 18.88
N LYS A 136 -15.99 -3.32 20.23
CA LYS A 136 -16.20 -2.05 20.94
C LYS A 136 -14.93 -1.17 21.00
N MET A 137 -13.76 -1.76 20.75
CA MET A 137 -12.45 -1.12 20.84
C MET A 137 -11.83 -0.83 19.46
N LEU A 138 -12.50 -1.23 18.38
CA LEU A 138 -12.12 -0.89 17.02
C LEU A 138 -12.66 0.50 16.65
N PRO A 139 -11.89 1.31 15.90
CA PRO A 139 -12.33 2.64 15.58
C PRO A 139 -13.46 2.58 14.56
N SER A 140 -14.16 3.69 14.52
CA SER A 140 -14.96 4.07 13.39
C SER A 140 -14.62 5.52 13.09
N ASP A 141 -14.62 5.83 11.80
CA ASP A 141 -14.38 7.16 11.31
C ASP A 141 -15.40 7.53 10.25
N VAL A 142 -15.72 8.82 10.19
CA VAL A 142 -16.58 9.39 9.16
C VAL A 142 -15.74 10.43 8.44
N CYS A 143 -15.20 10.03 7.29
CA CYS A 143 -14.43 10.93 6.47
C CYS A 143 -15.35 11.78 5.59
N LYS A 144 -15.09 13.08 5.53
CA LYS A 144 -15.85 14.02 4.70
C LYS A 144 -14.94 14.61 3.64
N ILE A 145 -15.27 14.39 2.39
CA ILE A 145 -14.53 14.91 1.24
C ILE A 145 -15.32 16.09 0.68
N TYR A 146 -14.64 17.22 0.57
CA TYR A 146 -15.12 18.42 -0.11
C TYR A 146 -14.25 18.67 -1.32
N LYS A 147 -14.88 18.99 -2.44
CA LYS A 147 -14.19 19.32 -3.68
C LYS A 147 -14.71 20.65 -4.19
N CYS A 148 -13.80 21.59 -4.45
CA CYS A 148 -14.12 22.87 -5.08
C CYS A 148 -13.05 23.25 -6.11
N GLY A 149 -13.44 23.36 -7.38
CA GLY A 149 -12.50 23.53 -8.49
C GLY A 149 -11.45 22.42 -8.50
N THR A 150 -10.17 22.77 -8.43
CA THR A 150 -9.04 21.81 -8.33
C THR A 150 -8.56 21.58 -6.90
N SER A 151 -9.30 22.05 -5.90
CA SER A 151 -8.99 21.87 -4.49
C SER A 151 -9.81 20.74 -3.88
N LEU A 152 -9.15 19.93 -3.06
CA LEU A 152 -9.76 18.87 -2.28
C LEU A 152 -9.47 19.08 -0.80
N ARG A 153 -10.45 18.74 0.02
CA ARG A 153 -10.33 18.72 1.46
C ARG A 153 -10.93 17.43 2.00
N LEU A 154 -10.21 16.74 2.86
CA LEU A 154 -10.63 15.53 3.55
C LEU A 154 -10.59 15.79 5.05
N ASP A 155 -11.75 15.77 5.68
CA ASP A 155 -11.88 15.86 7.14
C ASP A 155 -12.01 14.45 7.70
N THR A 156 -11.19 14.12 8.69
CA THR A 156 -11.17 12.81 9.37
C THR A 156 -11.10 13.02 10.88
N THR A 157 -11.71 12.10 11.62
CA THR A 157 -11.52 12.02 13.07
C THR A 157 -10.44 11.04 13.49
N LEU A 158 -9.94 10.24 12.54
CA LEU A 158 -8.85 9.30 12.74
C LEU A 158 -7.54 9.95 12.27
N VAL A 159 -6.67 10.28 13.22
CA VAL A 159 -5.40 10.99 12.97
C VAL A 159 -4.33 10.04 12.45
N ASP A 160 -4.15 8.92 13.12
CA ASP A 160 -3.26 7.84 12.71
C ASP A 160 -3.89 6.47 13.03
N PHE A 161 -3.54 5.49 12.23
CA PHE A 161 -3.75 4.09 12.52
C PHE A 161 -2.47 3.32 12.20
N ASN A 162 -1.55 3.37 13.16
CA ASN A 162 -0.57 2.32 13.35
C ASN A 162 -1.19 1.20 14.16
N GLU A 163 -0.63 -0.02 14.09
CA GLU A 163 -1.32 -1.24 14.54
C GLU A 163 -1.83 -1.19 16.01
N ARG A 164 -1.42 -0.21 16.84
CA ARG A 164 -1.54 -0.24 18.30
C ARG A 164 -2.17 0.99 18.99
N THR A 165 -2.43 2.11 18.33
CA THR A 165 -3.08 3.30 18.95
C THR A 165 -4.03 3.97 17.96
N TRP A 166 -5.21 4.34 18.45
CA TRP A 166 -6.20 5.10 17.68
C TRP A 166 -6.21 6.50 18.24
N GLU A 167 -5.51 7.40 17.57
CA GLU A 167 -5.61 8.80 17.90
C GLU A 167 -6.86 9.37 17.24
N ARG A 168 -7.85 9.68 18.07
CA ARG A 168 -8.98 10.49 17.64
C ARG A 168 -8.57 11.95 17.72
N GLY A 169 -8.93 12.70 16.70
CA GLY A 169 -8.75 14.13 16.67
C GLY A 169 -9.73 14.76 15.70
N ASN A 170 -9.43 15.98 15.30
CA ASN A 170 -10.17 16.70 14.27
C ASN A 170 -9.16 17.24 13.26
N ILE A 171 -8.93 16.46 12.20
CA ILE A 171 -7.87 16.71 11.24
C ILE A 171 -8.47 16.99 9.88
N SER A 172 -7.94 18.01 9.19
CA SER A 172 -8.24 18.24 7.78
C SER A 172 -6.98 18.11 6.94
N PHE A 173 -7.07 17.30 5.90
CA PHE A 173 -6.12 17.29 4.80
C PHE A 173 -6.60 18.21 3.71
N ILE A 174 -5.74 19.10 3.25
CA ILE A 174 -6.08 20.03 2.17
C ILE A 174 -5.06 19.85 1.06
N PHE A 175 -5.56 19.48 -0.11
CA PHE A 175 -4.84 19.58 -1.36
C PHE A 175 -5.33 20.84 -2.07
N ALA A 176 -4.46 21.83 -2.20
CA ALA A 176 -4.74 23.06 -2.92
C ALA A 176 -3.72 23.24 -4.05
N SER A 177 -4.22 23.21 -5.28
CA SER A 177 -3.47 23.59 -6.47
C SER A 177 -3.56 25.10 -6.65
N ASP A 178 -2.46 25.82 -6.42
CA ASP A 178 -2.38 27.26 -6.73
C ASP A 178 -1.83 27.43 -8.16
N PRO A 179 -2.62 27.96 -9.12
CA PRO A 179 -2.14 28.19 -10.48
C PRO A 179 -0.97 29.19 -10.57
N ASN A 180 -0.74 30.02 -9.54
CA ASN A 180 0.35 31.01 -9.49
C ASN A 180 1.60 30.52 -8.75
N CYS A 181 1.55 29.34 -8.13
CA CYS A 181 2.68 28.76 -7.39
C CYS A 181 3.11 27.46 -8.04
N SER A 182 4.42 27.29 -8.27
CA SER A 182 4.97 26.06 -8.89
C SER A 182 4.88 24.81 -7.99
N LYS A 183 4.44 24.97 -6.73
CA LYS A 183 4.35 23.89 -5.74
C LYS A 183 2.91 23.78 -5.24
N ASP A 184 2.29 22.62 -5.45
CA ASP A 184 1.03 22.30 -4.77
C ASP A 184 1.28 22.26 -3.27
N GLN A 185 0.27 22.67 -2.51
CA GLN A 185 0.32 22.59 -1.07
C GLN A 185 -0.55 21.42 -0.63
N LEU A 186 0.10 20.39 -0.13
CA LEU A 186 -0.54 19.37 0.68
C LEU A 186 -0.34 19.75 2.15
N LEU A 187 -1.45 20.02 2.81
CA LEU A 187 -1.49 20.54 4.17
C LEU A 187 -2.23 19.56 5.08
N ILE A 188 -1.76 19.44 6.30
CA ILE A 188 -2.46 18.76 7.39
C ILE A 188 -2.78 19.83 8.44
N LEU A 189 -4.04 19.91 8.87
CA LEU A 189 -4.47 20.84 9.91
C LEU A 189 -4.93 20.04 11.12
N ASP A 190 -4.39 20.36 12.29
CA ASP A 190 -4.92 19.93 13.58
C ASP A 190 -5.82 21.04 14.12
N HIS A 191 -7.14 20.79 14.15
CA HIS A 191 -8.09 21.80 14.59
C HIS A 191 -8.13 21.98 16.10
N GLU A 192 -7.72 20.98 16.88
CA GLU A 192 -7.71 21.03 18.33
C GLU A 192 -6.50 21.84 18.82
N ALA A 193 -5.31 21.52 18.29
CA ALA A 193 -4.09 22.27 18.59
C ALA A 193 -4.00 23.61 17.84
N LYS A 194 -4.87 23.84 16.85
CA LYS A 194 -4.85 25.00 15.94
C LYS A 194 -3.48 25.18 15.27
N VAL A 195 -2.92 24.07 14.80
CA VAL A 195 -1.65 24.04 14.07
C VAL A 195 -1.86 23.48 12.67
N PHE A 196 -0.92 23.76 11.77
CA PHE A 196 -0.87 23.10 10.46
C PHE A 196 0.55 22.68 10.13
N GLN A 197 0.67 21.59 9.40
CA GLN A 197 1.92 21.09 8.84
C GLN A 197 1.82 21.10 7.31
N ARG A 198 2.90 21.54 6.66
CA ARG A 198 3.05 21.39 5.21
C ARG A 198 3.77 20.07 4.97
N ILE A 199 3.17 19.16 4.20
CA ILE A 199 3.85 17.92 3.86
C ILE A 199 5.00 18.27 2.90
N ARG A 200 6.22 18.33 3.45
CA ARG A 200 7.46 18.56 2.70
C ARG A 200 8.13 17.21 2.53
N ASN A 201 8.45 16.85 1.29
CA ASN A 201 9.12 15.60 0.96
C ASN A 201 10.64 15.61 1.27
N GLU A 202 11.07 16.45 2.20
CA GLU A 202 12.48 16.57 2.63
C GLU A 202 12.72 15.56 3.76
N GLU A 203 13.25 14.40 3.39
CA GLU A 203 13.63 13.37 4.37
C GLU A 203 15.01 13.69 4.94
N SER A 204 15.13 13.68 6.27
CA SER A 204 16.44 13.76 6.92
C SER A 204 17.20 12.44 6.72
N GLU A 205 18.52 12.49 6.57
CA GLU A 205 19.33 11.27 6.49
C GLU A 205 19.20 10.41 7.77
N VAL A 206 18.90 11.01 8.91
CA VAL A 206 18.66 10.30 10.18
C VAL A 206 17.38 9.48 10.13
N GLY A 207 16.25 10.09 9.74
CA GLY A 207 14.98 9.36 9.62
C GLY A 207 15.02 8.29 8.53
N PHE A 208 15.80 8.53 7.47
CA PHE A 208 16.06 7.50 6.46
C PHE A 208 16.86 6.32 7.03
N ASP A 209 17.86 6.57 7.88
CA ASP A 209 18.66 5.53 8.51
C ASP A 209 17.83 4.65 9.45
N GLU A 210 16.93 5.28 10.23
CA GLU A 210 15.99 4.61 11.13
C GLU A 210 15.01 3.70 10.35
N GLU A 211 14.49 4.15 9.20
CA GLU A 211 13.61 3.33 8.37
C GLU A 211 14.32 2.07 7.85
N VAL A 212 15.61 2.20 7.48
CA VAL A 212 16.44 1.03 7.10
C VAL A 212 16.60 0.08 8.28
N ASP A 213 16.83 0.58 9.49
CA ASP A 213 16.96 -0.24 10.69
C ASP A 213 15.64 -0.95 11.05
N VAL A 214 14.49 -0.29 10.88
CA VAL A 214 13.16 -0.89 11.02
C VAL A 214 12.99 -2.04 10.01
N LEU A 215 13.33 -1.84 8.74
CA LEU A 215 13.25 -2.88 7.72
C LEU A 215 14.12 -4.10 8.08
N MET A 216 15.32 -3.87 8.60
CA MET A 216 16.27 -4.93 8.97
C MET A 216 15.90 -5.69 10.27
N SER A 217 15.00 -5.15 11.09
CA SER A 217 14.56 -5.75 12.36
C SER A 217 13.11 -6.25 12.33
N SER A 218 12.35 -5.91 11.29
CA SER A 218 10.95 -6.28 11.13
C SER A 218 10.76 -7.50 10.24
N ASP A 219 9.62 -8.17 10.41
CA ASP A 219 9.23 -9.27 9.54
C ASP A 219 8.98 -8.79 8.11
N ILE A 220 9.45 -9.51 7.09
CA ILE A 220 9.10 -9.21 5.70
C ILE A 220 7.70 -9.80 5.46
N ILE A 221 6.73 -8.96 5.13
CA ILE A 221 5.33 -9.36 4.95
C ILE A 221 4.90 -9.04 3.52
N SER A 222 4.35 -10.04 2.83
CA SER A 222 3.61 -9.85 1.60
C SER A 222 2.19 -10.37 1.78
N ALA A 223 1.22 -9.49 1.52
CA ALA A 223 -0.18 -9.84 1.47
C ALA A 223 -0.67 -9.68 0.02
N GLN A 224 -1.33 -10.71 -0.48
CA GLN A 224 -1.92 -10.74 -1.82
C GLN A 224 -3.35 -11.23 -1.74
N MET A 225 -4.23 -10.55 -2.44
CA MET A 225 -5.56 -11.07 -2.69
C MET A 225 -5.50 -12.08 -3.83
N SER A 226 -6.03 -13.28 -3.61
CA SER A 226 -6.18 -14.27 -4.67
C SER A 226 -7.21 -13.78 -5.67
N THR A 227 -6.84 -13.78 -6.95
CA THR A 227 -7.69 -13.41 -8.09
C THR A 227 -8.21 -14.63 -8.84
N LYS A 228 -8.09 -15.84 -8.26
CA LYS A 228 -8.83 -17.02 -8.72
C LYS A 228 -10.32 -16.63 -8.85
N PRO A 229 -11.05 -17.15 -9.86
CA PRO A 229 -12.26 -16.51 -10.36
C PRO A 229 -13.20 -16.17 -9.21
N ILE A 230 -13.28 -14.87 -8.94
CA ILE A 230 -14.18 -14.28 -7.96
C ILE A 230 -15.56 -14.34 -8.60
N THR A 231 -16.55 -14.79 -7.83
CA THR A 231 -17.94 -14.85 -8.28
C THR A 231 -18.78 -13.93 -7.43
N PHE A 232 -19.74 -13.27 -8.08
CA PHE A 232 -20.69 -12.38 -7.41
C PHE A 232 -22.05 -13.05 -7.43
N GLU A 233 -22.56 -13.37 -6.25
CA GLU A 233 -23.90 -13.94 -6.08
C GLU A 233 -24.80 -12.91 -5.41
N ARG A 234 -26.04 -12.75 -5.88
CA ARG A 234 -27.02 -11.88 -5.22
C ARG A 234 -27.21 -12.34 -3.78
N ALA A 235 -27.02 -11.43 -2.81
CA ALA A 235 -27.28 -11.74 -1.42
C ALA A 235 -28.79 -11.94 -1.22
N LEU A 236 -29.17 -12.93 -0.42
CA LEU A 236 -30.57 -13.26 -0.14
C LEU A 236 -30.93 -12.92 1.31
N SER A 237 -32.16 -12.47 1.54
CA SER A 237 -32.76 -12.19 2.85
C SER A 237 -33.99 -13.09 3.08
N GLY A 238 -34.35 -13.30 4.35
CA GLY A 238 -35.51 -14.12 4.75
C GLY A 238 -35.17 -15.54 5.21
N TRP A 239 -35.70 -15.94 6.36
CA TRP A 239 -35.47 -17.27 6.97
C TRP A 239 -36.33 -18.39 6.38
N ILE A 240 -37.55 -18.07 5.91
CA ILE A 240 -38.52 -19.04 5.40
C ILE A 240 -38.66 -18.92 3.86
N PHE A 241 -38.71 -17.68 3.35
CA PHE A 241 -38.71 -17.40 1.92
C PHE A 241 -37.52 -16.49 1.59
N LYS A 242 -36.54 -17.06 0.90
CA LYS A 242 -35.37 -16.32 0.42
C LYS A 242 -35.79 -15.38 -0.71
N HIS A 243 -35.54 -14.09 -0.54
CA HIS A 243 -35.72 -13.06 -1.57
C HIS A 243 -34.43 -12.27 -1.73
N GLU A 244 -34.26 -11.58 -2.86
CA GLU A 244 -33.07 -10.75 -3.07
C GLU A 244 -32.98 -9.64 -2.03
N LYS A 245 -31.78 -9.46 -1.48
CA LYS A 245 -31.51 -8.44 -0.47
C LYS A 245 -31.36 -7.08 -1.16
N LEU A 246 -32.45 -6.33 -1.16
CA LEU A 246 -32.51 -4.92 -1.52
C LEU A 246 -32.62 -4.11 -0.23
N GLU A 247 -31.58 -3.34 0.08
CA GLU A 247 -31.60 -2.42 1.23
C GLU A 247 -31.08 -1.06 0.80
N GLN A 248 -31.64 -0.02 1.40
CA GLN A 248 -31.18 1.34 1.20
C GLN A 248 -29.83 1.55 1.89
N VAL A 249 -28.88 2.15 1.20
CA VAL A 249 -27.58 2.57 1.75
C VAL A 249 -27.48 4.08 1.58
N GLY A 250 -27.62 4.82 2.69
CA GLY A 250 -27.78 6.26 2.63
C GLY A 250 -29.07 6.61 1.87
N ASP A 251 -28.94 7.38 0.81
CA ASP A 251 -30.06 7.81 -0.04
C ASP A 251 -30.32 6.86 -1.23
N TYR A 252 -29.51 5.81 -1.41
CA TYR A 252 -29.50 4.99 -2.63
C TYR A 252 -30.08 3.59 -2.41
N ASN A 253 -30.83 3.11 -3.39
CA ASN A 253 -31.25 1.71 -3.44
C ASN A 253 -30.08 0.85 -3.90
N ALA A 254 -29.65 -0.07 -3.06
CA ALA A 254 -28.47 -0.88 -3.35
C ALA A 254 -28.84 -2.35 -3.46
N VAL A 255 -28.28 -3.02 -4.48
CA VAL A 255 -28.34 -4.47 -4.55
C VAL A 255 -27.10 -5.09 -3.94
N TYR A 256 -27.32 -6.00 -3.00
CA TYR A 256 -26.25 -6.66 -2.29
C TYR A 256 -25.77 -7.90 -3.05
N TYR A 257 -24.46 -8.04 -3.11
CA TYR A 257 -23.76 -9.21 -3.62
C TYR A 257 -22.84 -9.78 -2.55
N THR A 258 -22.83 -11.10 -2.45
CA THR A 258 -21.77 -11.84 -1.75
C THR A 258 -20.68 -12.14 -2.76
N VAL A 259 -19.45 -11.84 -2.37
CA VAL A 259 -18.26 -12.05 -3.17
C VAL A 259 -17.60 -13.34 -2.69
N GLU A 260 -17.68 -14.38 -3.51
CA GLU A 260 -17.15 -15.71 -3.22
C GLU A 260 -15.85 -15.96 -3.97
N GLY A 261 -15.00 -16.84 -3.41
CA GLY A 261 -13.72 -17.21 -4.01
C GLY A 261 -12.53 -16.31 -3.64
N MET A 262 -12.75 -15.26 -2.84
CA MET A 262 -11.65 -14.43 -2.33
C MET A 262 -10.85 -15.17 -1.24
N SER A 263 -9.53 -15.16 -1.39
CA SER A 263 -8.63 -15.58 -0.31
C SER A 263 -7.48 -14.60 -0.14
N LEU A 264 -7.21 -14.23 1.12
CA LEU A 264 -6.04 -13.43 1.47
C LEU A 264 -4.89 -14.40 1.72
N ILE A 265 -3.89 -14.36 0.84
CA ILE A 265 -2.65 -15.10 1.01
C ILE A 265 -1.64 -14.15 1.64
N THR A 266 -1.31 -14.42 2.90
CA THR A 266 -0.27 -13.69 3.63
C THR A 266 0.95 -14.58 3.74
N ARG A 267 2.09 -14.08 3.28
CA ARG A 267 3.40 -14.70 3.43
C ARG A 267 4.26 -13.84 4.33
N LYS A 268 5.01 -14.50 5.20
CA LYS A 268 5.86 -13.88 6.20
C LYS A 268 7.24 -14.53 6.18
N ARG A 269 8.29 -13.74 5.98
CA ARG A 269 9.71 -14.15 5.92
C ARG A 269 10.50 -13.58 7.08
N ARG A 270 11.43 -14.38 7.61
CA ARG A 270 12.16 -14.12 8.87
C ARG A 270 13.62 -14.58 8.84
N GLU A 271 14.12 -15.04 7.70
CA GLU A 271 15.48 -15.57 7.57
C GLU A 271 16.60 -14.53 7.79
N HIS A 272 16.28 -13.23 7.75
CA HIS A 272 17.18 -12.13 8.08
C HIS A 272 17.16 -11.75 9.55
N LEU A 273 16.18 -12.22 10.32
CA LEU A 273 15.98 -11.84 11.72
C LEU A 273 16.76 -12.72 12.69
N THR A 274 17.30 -12.11 13.74
CA THR A 274 17.87 -12.84 14.87
C THR A 274 16.77 -13.42 15.76
N THR A 275 17.13 -14.33 16.65
CA THR A 275 16.20 -14.88 17.65
C THR A 275 15.67 -13.80 18.60
N GLU A 276 16.47 -12.77 18.89
CA GLU A 276 16.07 -11.60 19.67
C GLU A 276 15.05 -10.75 18.92
N ASP A 277 15.29 -10.45 17.63
CA ASP A 277 14.33 -9.70 16.81
C ASP A 277 12.99 -10.46 16.73
N ILE A 278 13.03 -11.78 16.55
CA ILE A 278 11.81 -12.60 16.52
C ILE A 278 11.08 -12.55 17.86
N LYS A 279 11.80 -12.55 18.99
CA LYS A 279 11.21 -12.40 20.33
C LYS A 279 10.61 -11.02 20.51
N LYS A 280 11.32 -9.95 20.15
CA LYS A 280 10.82 -8.57 20.17
C LYS A 280 9.58 -8.42 19.29
N ASN A 281 9.61 -8.92 18.05
CA ASN A 281 8.47 -8.88 17.13
C ASN A 281 7.28 -9.70 17.63
N LYS A 282 7.51 -10.83 18.33
CA LYS A 282 6.44 -11.61 18.97
C LYS A 282 5.85 -10.90 20.19
N ALA A 283 6.70 -10.38 21.09
CA ALA A 283 6.29 -9.63 22.26
C ALA A 283 5.51 -8.38 21.84
N PHE A 284 6.00 -7.68 20.81
CA PHE A 284 5.32 -6.62 20.09
C PHE A 284 3.91 -7.10 19.69
N LEU A 285 3.77 -8.11 18.83
CA LEU A 285 2.47 -8.62 18.38
C LEU A 285 1.55 -9.13 19.52
N GLN A 286 2.11 -9.63 20.63
CA GLN A 286 1.33 -10.07 21.78
C GLN A 286 0.81 -8.89 22.60
N ASN A 287 1.65 -7.88 22.83
CA ASN A 287 1.26 -6.63 23.48
C ASN A 287 0.25 -5.84 22.62
N LEU A 288 0.37 -5.93 21.29
CA LEU A 288 -0.63 -5.47 20.32
C LEU A 288 -2.01 -6.07 20.57
N ALA A 289 -2.07 -7.39 20.74
CA ALA A 289 -3.32 -8.12 20.87
C ALA A 289 -4.01 -7.85 22.22
N ILE A 290 -3.26 -7.40 23.22
CA ILE A 290 -3.74 -7.16 24.59
C ILE A 290 -4.05 -5.66 24.83
N GLY A 291 -3.67 -4.77 23.90
CA GLY A 291 -3.94 -3.33 24.02
C GLY A 291 -3.09 -2.63 25.08
N SER A 292 -1.93 -3.18 25.43
CA SER A 292 -1.01 -2.56 26.39
C SER A 292 -0.20 -1.46 25.72
N LEU A 293 -0.29 -0.24 26.25
CA LEU A 293 0.59 0.88 25.90
C LEU A 293 2.02 0.49 26.30
N MET A 294 2.95 0.43 25.35
CA MET A 294 4.37 0.41 25.64
C MET A 294 4.86 1.86 25.59
N ALA A 295 5.78 2.24 26.47
CA ALA A 295 6.41 3.56 26.42
C ALA A 295 7.13 3.74 25.08
N GLU A 296 7.04 4.94 24.50
CA GLU A 296 7.78 5.35 23.28
C GLU A 296 9.29 5.05 23.37
N ASP A 297 9.84 5.05 24.59
CA ASP A 297 11.24 4.73 24.89
C ASP A 297 11.69 3.31 24.47
N GLU A 298 10.79 2.34 24.33
CA GLU A 298 11.15 1.00 23.81
C GLU A 298 11.22 0.94 22.27
N PHE A 299 10.66 1.93 21.58
CA PHE A 299 10.74 2.05 20.11
C PHE A 299 12.10 2.65 19.66
N ILE A 300 12.74 3.43 20.54
CA ILE A 300 13.86 4.32 20.19
C ILE A 300 15.25 3.70 20.45
N SER A 301 15.35 2.48 20.99
CA SER A 301 16.65 1.77 21.05
C SER A 301 16.94 0.92 19.79
N LEU A 302 16.55 1.40 18.60
CA LEU A 302 17.02 0.83 17.35
C LEU A 302 18.53 1.09 17.24
N GLN A 303 19.32 0.15 17.75
CA GLN A 303 20.75 0.15 17.51
C GLN A 303 20.98 0.00 16.01
N HIS A 304 21.75 0.93 15.44
CA HIS A 304 22.15 0.93 14.03
C HIS A 304 22.51 -0.48 13.54
N ARG A 305 21.75 -0.99 12.55
CA ARG A 305 21.84 -2.39 12.13
C ARG A 305 22.94 -2.55 11.09
N LYS A 306 23.96 -3.35 11.42
CA LYS A 306 25.02 -3.73 10.47
C LYS A 306 24.49 -4.73 9.45
N SER A 307 25.09 -4.72 8.26
CA SER A 307 24.82 -5.73 7.23
C SER A 307 25.04 -7.14 7.77
N LEU A 308 24.12 -8.04 7.41
CA LEU A 308 24.27 -9.46 7.67
C LEU A 308 25.40 -10.04 6.78
N PRO A 309 26.08 -11.11 7.22
CA PRO A 309 27.07 -11.78 6.39
C PRO A 309 26.38 -12.33 5.12
N PRO A 310 26.98 -12.19 3.92
CA PRO A 310 26.38 -12.68 2.68
C PRO A 310 25.94 -14.15 2.78
N PRO A 311 24.82 -14.54 2.14
CA PRO A 311 24.38 -15.93 2.11
C PRO A 311 25.46 -16.82 1.50
N ARG A 312 25.55 -18.07 2.00
CA ARG A 312 26.39 -19.08 1.34
C ARG A 312 25.88 -19.31 -0.07
N ARG A 313 26.71 -19.05 -1.08
CA ARG A 313 26.36 -19.31 -2.49
C ARG A 313 26.09 -20.81 -2.66
N LYS A 314 24.85 -21.17 -2.97
CA LYS A 314 24.53 -22.51 -3.47
C LYS A 314 24.94 -22.57 -4.95
N ALA A 315 25.47 -23.71 -5.38
CA ALA A 315 25.99 -23.91 -6.74
C ALA A 315 24.89 -24.06 -7.81
N ALA A 316 23.81 -23.28 -7.72
CA ALA A 316 22.77 -23.29 -8.73
C ALA A 316 23.33 -22.70 -10.03
N THR A 317 23.20 -23.43 -11.13
CA THR A 317 23.54 -22.90 -12.46
C THR A 317 22.40 -22.06 -13.01
N TRP A 318 22.69 -21.20 -14.01
CA TRP A 318 21.65 -20.45 -14.71
C TRP A 318 20.63 -21.40 -15.36
N GLU A 319 21.12 -22.49 -15.95
CA GLU A 319 20.33 -23.50 -16.65
C GLU A 319 19.41 -24.26 -15.69
N GLU A 320 19.88 -24.60 -14.50
CA GLU A 320 19.04 -25.18 -13.44
C GLU A 320 17.96 -24.20 -12.98
N TYR A 321 18.30 -22.92 -12.86
CA TYR A 321 17.35 -21.90 -12.41
C TYR A 321 16.26 -21.62 -13.44
N ILE A 322 16.64 -21.32 -14.68
CA ILE A 322 15.71 -20.82 -15.69
C ILE A 322 14.74 -21.89 -16.18
N ASN A 323 15.20 -23.15 -16.25
CA ASN A 323 14.40 -24.29 -16.71
C ASN A 323 13.62 -24.97 -15.57
N ALA A 324 13.79 -24.54 -14.32
CA ALA A 324 13.04 -25.12 -13.21
C ALA A 324 11.54 -24.84 -13.36
N THR A 325 10.72 -25.83 -13.01
CA THR A 325 9.27 -25.63 -12.90
C THR A 325 8.99 -24.52 -11.89
N ALA A 326 7.96 -23.73 -12.16
CA ALA A 326 7.50 -22.66 -11.27
C ALA A 326 7.40 -23.13 -9.81
N GLY A 327 8.10 -22.45 -8.90
CA GLY A 327 8.11 -22.77 -7.47
C GLY A 327 9.06 -23.91 -7.05
N LEU A 328 9.75 -24.54 -8.01
CA LEU A 328 10.79 -25.56 -7.75
C LEU A 328 12.20 -25.06 -8.10
N ALA A 329 12.34 -23.77 -8.45
CA ALA A 329 13.64 -23.19 -8.77
C ALA A 329 14.61 -23.22 -7.57
N PRO A 330 15.92 -23.42 -7.82
CA PRO A 330 16.92 -23.31 -6.78
C PRO A 330 16.89 -21.91 -6.15
N SER A 331 17.03 -21.86 -4.82
CA SER A 331 17.11 -20.60 -4.08
C SER A 331 18.44 -19.90 -4.38
N LEU A 332 18.35 -18.67 -4.89
CA LEU A 332 19.51 -17.84 -5.25
C LEU A 332 20.11 -17.08 -4.06
N GLY A 333 19.33 -16.87 -2.99
CA GLY A 333 19.72 -16.10 -1.82
C GLY A 333 19.76 -16.92 -0.53
N ARG A 334 19.38 -16.29 0.59
CA ARG A 334 19.20 -17.01 1.87
C ARG A 334 18.10 -18.05 1.73
N THR A 335 18.24 -19.17 2.44
CA THR A 335 17.15 -20.15 2.54
C THR A 335 15.98 -19.51 3.27
N HIS A 336 14.82 -19.40 2.61
CA HIS A 336 13.70 -18.67 3.17
C HIS A 336 13.09 -19.38 4.38
N VAL A 337 12.76 -18.62 5.43
CA VAL A 337 11.97 -19.10 6.57
C VAL A 337 10.57 -18.51 6.41
N VAL A 338 9.76 -19.15 5.57
CA VAL A 338 8.44 -18.64 5.16
C VAL A 338 7.34 -19.30 5.98
N LYS A 339 6.47 -18.47 6.56
CA LYS A 339 5.15 -18.89 7.01
C LYS A 339 4.11 -18.34 6.04
N GLN A 340 3.37 -19.21 5.38
CA GLN A 340 2.22 -18.85 4.55
C GLN A 340 0.93 -19.16 5.31
N THR A 341 -0.01 -18.23 5.27
CA THR A 341 -1.38 -18.42 5.75
C THR A 341 -2.33 -17.99 4.65
N GLU A 342 -3.24 -18.87 4.26
CA GLU A 342 -4.34 -18.54 3.37
C GLU A 342 -5.62 -18.48 4.20
N LYS A 343 -6.32 -17.35 4.12
CA LYS A 343 -7.65 -17.21 4.71
C LYS A 343 -8.66 -16.94 3.61
N LYS A 344 -9.59 -17.87 3.41
CA LYS A 344 -10.78 -17.64 2.59
C LYS A 344 -11.75 -16.76 3.34
N PHE A 345 -12.42 -15.88 2.63
CA PHE A 345 -13.42 -15.02 3.24
C PHE A 345 -14.51 -14.67 2.25
N LYS A 346 -15.67 -14.34 2.79
CA LYS A 346 -16.78 -13.77 2.05
C LYS A 346 -16.70 -12.26 2.21
N ALA A 347 -16.67 -11.53 1.11
CA ALA A 347 -16.87 -10.09 1.15
C ALA A 347 -18.32 -9.78 0.76
N ILE A 348 -18.82 -8.64 1.20
CA ILE A 348 -20.14 -8.15 0.82
C ILE A 348 -19.95 -6.82 0.11
N VAL A 349 -20.60 -6.66 -1.03
CA VAL A 349 -20.64 -5.38 -1.75
C VAL A 349 -22.09 -5.03 -2.05
N ALA A 350 -22.47 -3.78 -1.81
CA ALA A 350 -23.76 -3.24 -2.23
C ALA A 350 -23.52 -2.24 -3.35
N MET A 351 -24.19 -2.45 -4.48
CA MET A 351 -24.02 -1.67 -5.70
C MET A 351 -25.27 -0.82 -5.96
N ALA A 352 -25.08 0.46 -6.25
CA ALA A 352 -26.14 1.38 -6.67
C ALA A 352 -25.88 1.84 -8.11
N GLU A 353 -26.89 1.76 -8.98
CA GLU A 353 -26.75 2.16 -10.39
C GLU A 353 -26.84 3.68 -10.60
N ASP A 354 -27.52 4.36 -9.69
CA ASP A 354 -27.85 5.78 -9.74
C ASP A 354 -26.88 6.67 -8.94
N PHE A 355 -25.79 6.11 -8.43
CA PHE A 355 -24.80 6.90 -7.70
C PHE A 355 -24.08 7.87 -8.66
N PRO A 356 -23.97 9.18 -8.34
CA PRO A 356 -23.47 10.18 -9.31
C PRO A 356 -21.96 10.10 -9.59
N LEU A 357 -21.20 9.41 -8.75
CA LEU A 357 -19.75 9.23 -8.88
C LEU A 357 -19.44 7.92 -9.59
N SER A 358 -18.49 7.91 -10.53
CA SER A 358 -17.95 6.65 -11.05
C SER A 358 -16.87 6.09 -10.13
N VAL A 359 -16.59 4.79 -10.27
CA VAL A 359 -15.50 4.14 -9.54
C VAL A 359 -14.15 4.74 -9.92
N ASP A 360 -13.95 5.08 -11.20
CA ASP A 360 -12.69 5.68 -11.68
C ASP A 360 -12.42 7.05 -11.03
N VAL A 361 -13.43 7.91 -10.96
CA VAL A 361 -13.31 9.23 -10.30
C VAL A 361 -13.01 9.05 -8.80
N LEU A 362 -13.63 8.07 -8.13
CA LEU A 362 -13.29 7.74 -6.75
C LEU A 362 -11.82 7.30 -6.64
N LEU A 363 -11.34 6.41 -7.51
CA LEU A 363 -9.96 5.94 -7.48
C LEU A 363 -8.95 7.09 -7.65
N ASP A 364 -9.26 8.04 -8.53
CA ASP A 364 -8.45 9.25 -8.75
C ASP A 364 -8.46 10.18 -7.53
N ILE A 365 -9.62 10.43 -6.93
CA ILE A 365 -9.73 11.21 -5.68
C ILE A 365 -8.92 10.55 -4.58
N LEU A 366 -9.12 9.23 -4.40
CA LEU A 366 -8.41 8.44 -3.41
C LEU A 366 -6.90 8.50 -3.63
N GLU A 367 -6.42 8.59 -4.87
CA GLU A 367 -4.99 8.75 -5.20
C GLU A 367 -4.43 10.12 -4.79
N ILE A 368 -5.20 11.20 -4.92
CA ILE A 368 -4.78 12.54 -4.46
C ILE A 368 -4.71 12.59 -2.93
N VAL A 369 -5.66 11.94 -2.26
CA VAL A 369 -5.66 11.81 -0.81
C VAL A 369 -4.93 10.54 -0.34
N ALA A 370 -4.16 9.86 -1.20
CA ALA A 370 -3.51 8.56 -0.90
C ALA A 370 -2.24 8.56 -0.03
N PRO A 371 -1.66 9.66 0.49
CA PRO A 371 -0.65 9.53 1.55
C PRO A 371 -1.12 8.62 2.71
N PHE A 372 -2.44 8.41 2.85
CA PHE A 372 -3.02 7.51 3.86
C PHE A 372 -3.10 6.05 3.36
N LYS A 373 -2.32 5.19 4.03
CA LYS A 373 -2.24 3.73 3.79
C LYS A 373 -3.59 2.99 3.85
N HIS A 374 -4.65 3.61 4.38
CA HIS A 374 -5.95 2.97 4.59
C HIS A 374 -6.79 2.85 3.31
N PHE A 375 -6.64 3.80 2.38
CA PHE A 375 -7.39 3.77 1.12
C PHE A 375 -6.83 2.76 0.13
N ASP A 376 -5.60 2.27 0.30
CA ASP A 376 -5.01 1.29 -0.62
C ASP A 376 -5.82 -0.01 -0.70
N LYS A 377 -6.40 -0.48 0.41
CA LYS A 377 -7.23 -1.69 0.40
C LYS A 377 -8.55 -1.47 -0.31
N LEU A 378 -9.20 -0.32 -0.09
CA LEU A 378 -10.41 0.08 -0.82
C LEU A 378 -10.10 0.25 -2.32
N ARG A 379 -8.99 0.92 -2.66
CA ARG A 379 -8.51 1.11 -4.02
C ARG A 379 -8.22 -0.23 -4.72
N CYS A 380 -7.56 -1.16 -4.03
CA CYS A 380 -7.32 -2.51 -4.55
C CYS A 380 -8.63 -3.27 -4.80
N PHE A 381 -9.62 -3.13 -3.92
CA PHE A 381 -10.93 -3.76 -4.10
C PHE A 381 -11.71 -3.16 -5.26
N CYS A 382 -11.77 -1.83 -5.37
CA CYS A 382 -12.46 -1.12 -6.45
C CYS A 382 -11.81 -1.31 -7.83
N ASN A 383 -10.51 -1.65 -7.89
CA ASN A 383 -9.84 -2.04 -9.13
C ASN A 383 -10.22 -3.46 -9.63
N MET A 384 -10.95 -4.24 -8.83
CA MET A 384 -11.51 -5.51 -9.31
C MET A 384 -12.68 -5.26 -10.26
N ARG A 385 -13.02 -6.25 -11.10
CA ARG A 385 -14.24 -6.18 -11.92
C ARG A 385 -15.46 -6.34 -11.03
N LEU A 386 -15.96 -5.22 -10.50
CA LEU A 386 -17.19 -5.18 -9.71
C LEU A 386 -18.43 -5.38 -10.60
N PRO A 387 -19.58 -5.78 -10.02
CA PRO A 387 -20.85 -5.75 -10.74
C PRO A 387 -21.19 -4.33 -11.24
N PRO A 388 -22.21 -4.16 -12.10
CA PRO A 388 -22.64 -2.84 -12.56
C PRO A 388 -23.02 -1.90 -11.40
N GLY A 389 -22.73 -0.61 -11.57
CA GLY A 389 -23.02 0.45 -10.61
C GLY A 389 -21.81 0.87 -9.77
N PHE A 390 -22.06 1.68 -8.73
CA PHE A 390 -21.08 2.17 -7.78
C PHE A 390 -21.16 1.40 -6.44
N PRO A 391 -20.04 1.02 -5.82
CA PRO A 391 -20.01 0.23 -4.58
C PRO A 391 -20.31 1.10 -3.35
N VAL A 392 -21.59 1.45 -3.15
CA VAL A 392 -22.04 2.28 -2.00
C VAL A 392 -21.78 1.64 -0.64
N ARG A 393 -21.55 0.33 -0.58
CA ARG A 393 -21.04 -0.36 0.62
C ARG A 393 -20.07 -1.47 0.25
N VAL A 394 -18.94 -1.54 0.95
CA VAL A 394 -17.92 -2.58 0.78
C VAL A 394 -17.56 -3.14 2.16
N GLU A 395 -17.61 -4.45 2.32
CA GLU A 395 -17.17 -5.14 3.53
C GLU A 395 -16.06 -6.13 3.16
N ILE A 396 -14.82 -5.76 3.49
CA ILE A 396 -13.61 -6.51 3.15
C ILE A 396 -12.80 -6.85 4.41
N PRO A 397 -12.24 -8.05 4.51
CA PRO A 397 -11.31 -8.36 5.59
C PRO A 397 -9.99 -7.62 5.37
N ILE A 398 -9.53 -7.01 6.46
CA ILE A 398 -8.29 -6.24 6.51
C ILE A 398 -7.20 -7.06 7.19
N LEU A 399 -7.56 -7.83 8.22
CA LEU A 399 -6.70 -8.75 8.97
C LEU A 399 -7.47 -10.05 9.28
N PRO A 400 -6.80 -11.14 9.71
CA PRO A 400 -7.47 -12.40 10.00
C PRO A 400 -8.63 -12.29 10.98
N THR A 401 -8.65 -11.29 11.85
CA THR A 401 -9.75 -11.09 12.80
C THR A 401 -10.55 -9.81 12.58
N ILE A 402 -10.17 -8.96 11.62
CA ILE A 402 -10.76 -7.63 11.44
C ILE A 402 -11.23 -7.45 10.00
N SER A 403 -12.50 -7.08 9.83
CA SER A 403 -13.04 -6.55 8.57
C SER A 403 -13.19 -5.04 8.65
N ALA A 404 -13.02 -4.37 7.52
CA ALA A 404 -13.46 -2.99 7.34
C ALA A 404 -14.74 -3.00 6.54
N LYS A 405 -15.70 -2.25 7.04
CA LYS A 405 -16.94 -1.92 6.38
C LYS A 405 -16.87 -0.44 6.00
N ILE A 406 -16.81 -0.20 4.70
CA ILE A 406 -16.84 1.13 4.09
C ILE A 406 -18.27 1.37 3.59
N THR A 407 -18.85 2.51 3.93
CA THR A 407 -20.20 2.89 3.48
C THR A 407 -20.17 4.32 2.97
N PHE A 408 -20.57 4.54 1.73
CA PHE A 408 -20.78 5.87 1.14
C PHE A 408 -22.17 6.34 1.57
N GLN A 409 -22.20 7.21 2.57
CA GLN A 409 -23.43 7.58 3.26
C GLN A 409 -24.20 8.66 2.51
N LYS A 410 -23.47 9.61 1.92
CA LYS A 410 -24.06 10.80 1.33
C LYS A 410 -23.18 11.34 0.21
N PHE A 411 -23.80 11.74 -0.88
CA PHE A 411 -23.15 12.47 -1.97
C PHE A 411 -24.07 13.60 -2.40
N MET A 412 -23.52 14.80 -2.57
CA MET A 412 -24.26 15.95 -3.07
C MET A 412 -23.35 16.84 -3.90
N PHE A 413 -23.82 17.27 -5.07
CA PHE A 413 -23.23 18.43 -5.72
C PHE A 413 -23.50 19.68 -4.89
N ARG A 414 -22.51 20.57 -4.79
CA ARG A 414 -22.54 21.76 -3.93
C ARG A 414 -21.95 22.94 -4.67
N ASN A 415 -22.71 24.03 -4.74
CA ASN A 415 -22.27 25.29 -5.36
C ASN A 415 -21.93 26.38 -4.33
N ASP A 416 -22.11 26.08 -3.04
CA ASP A 416 -21.93 26.97 -1.90
C ASP A 416 -20.61 26.72 -1.15
N LEU A 417 -19.77 25.81 -1.66
CA LEU A 417 -18.43 25.58 -1.12
C LEU A 417 -17.57 26.82 -1.39
N THR A 418 -16.99 27.37 -0.32
CA THR A 418 -16.18 28.58 -0.44
C THR A 418 -14.69 28.23 -0.48
N SER A 419 -13.92 28.98 -1.26
CA SER A 419 -12.46 28.83 -1.33
C SER A 419 -11.76 29.01 0.03
N LYS A 420 -12.43 29.59 1.03
CA LYS A 420 -11.92 29.75 2.39
C LYS A 420 -11.80 28.39 3.12
N MET A 421 -12.62 27.41 2.77
CA MET A 421 -12.58 26.07 3.39
C MET A 421 -11.28 25.31 3.08
N PHE A 422 -10.61 25.67 1.98
CA PHE A 422 -9.39 25.04 1.46
C PHE A 422 -8.14 25.89 1.75
N LYS A 423 -8.21 26.80 2.74
CA LYS A 423 -7.10 27.66 3.16
C LYS A 423 -6.84 27.49 4.63
N ILE A 424 -5.60 27.77 5.04
CA ILE A 424 -5.19 27.80 6.44
C ILE A 424 -5.96 28.94 7.14
N PRO A 425 -6.68 28.67 8.24
CA PRO A 425 -7.32 29.73 9.00
C PRO A 425 -6.28 30.63 9.66
N LYS A 426 -6.53 31.95 9.69
CA LYS A 426 -5.57 32.95 10.21
C LYS A 426 -5.12 32.73 11.65
N SER A 427 -5.91 32.01 12.45
CA SER A 427 -5.61 31.70 13.85
C SER A 427 -4.66 30.52 14.04
N TYR A 428 -4.22 29.87 12.96
CA TYR A 428 -3.41 28.66 13.02
C TYR A 428 -1.93 29.00 12.85
N ARG A 429 -1.06 28.29 13.56
CA ARG A 429 0.40 28.41 13.45
C ARG A 429 1.01 27.20 12.75
N GLU A 430 2.13 27.38 12.05
CA GLU A 430 2.85 26.26 11.45
C GLU A 430 3.57 25.48 12.56
N ASP A 431 3.39 24.15 12.57
CA ASP A 431 4.14 23.22 13.40
C ASP A 431 4.61 22.07 12.49
N ALA A 432 5.90 22.07 12.17
CA ALA A 432 6.48 21.12 11.22
C ALA A 432 6.62 19.70 11.78
N ASN A 433 6.51 19.54 13.11
CA ASN A 433 6.77 18.27 13.79
C ASN A 433 5.50 17.65 14.38
N ARG A 434 4.32 18.22 14.13
CA ARG A 434 3.06 17.73 14.73
C ARG A 434 2.70 16.32 14.26
N PHE A 435 2.95 16.04 12.99
CA PHE A 435 2.72 14.76 12.32
C PHE A 435 4.04 14.26 11.74
N SER A 436 4.96 13.82 12.59
CA SER A 436 6.27 13.30 12.18
C SER A 436 6.19 12.07 11.27
N ASP A 437 5.08 11.34 11.34
CA ASP A 437 4.90 10.04 10.70
C ASP A 437 4.23 10.12 9.31
N LEU A 438 3.88 11.34 8.87
CA LEU A 438 3.21 11.69 7.60
C LEU A 438 4.07 12.64 6.75
#